data_AF-L5LCZ0-F1
#
_entry.id   AF-L5LCZ0-F1
#
_cell.length_a   1.000
_cell.length_b   1.000
_cell.length_c   1.000
_cell.angle_alpha   90.00
_cell.angle_beta   90.00
_cell.angle_gamma   90.00
#
_symmetry.space_group_name_H-M   'P 1'
#
loop_
_entity.id
_entity.type
_entity.pdbx_description
1 polymer ?
#
loop_
_entity_poly.entity_id
_entity_poly.type
_entity_poly.pdbx_seq_one_letter_code
_entity_poly.pdbx_strand_id
1 'polypeptide(L)'
;GSENCTHKTRIIDVIYNVSNKELVRTKTLVKICILFIDSTWYCTAAGPQGAQLTPEEEEILNKKHSKKNQKKNDERKNNVKVSSLLEQQFQQGKLLACIASRPGQCGQADGYVLEGKELEFYLKKIKAQKGK
;
A
#
# COMPACT_ATOMS: atom_id res chain seq x y z
N GLY A 1 7.01 3.34 6.68
CA GLY A 1 5.80 4.03 6.23
C GLY A 1 5.22 4.82 7.37
N SER A 2 4.30 5.73 7.07
CA SER A 2 3.60 6.61 8.03
C SER A 2 3.13 5.93 9.32
N GLU A 3 2.57 4.71 9.22
CA GLU A 3 2.02 3.98 10.37
C GLU A 3 2.98 2.96 11.01
N ASN A 4 4.24 2.94 10.58
CA ASN A 4 5.27 2.00 11.05
C ASN A 4 4.83 0.52 11.08
N CYS A 5 4.04 0.11 10.09
CA CYS A 5 3.60 -1.27 9.91
C CYS A 5 4.33 -1.93 8.75
N THR A 6 4.66 -3.21 8.92
CA THR A 6 5.25 -4.06 7.89
C THR A 6 4.43 -5.34 7.82
N HIS A 7 4.07 -5.75 6.61
CA HIS A 7 3.31 -6.97 6.39
C HIS A 7 3.87 -7.73 5.19
N LYS A 8 3.73 -9.05 5.23
CA LYS A 8 4.04 -9.89 4.06
C LYS A 8 2.88 -9.77 3.08
N THR A 9 3.13 -9.13 1.94
CA THR A 9 2.14 -8.93 0.89
C THR A 9 2.57 -9.59 -0.40
N ARG A 10 1.59 -9.95 -1.23
CA ARG A 10 1.84 -10.48 -2.56
C ARG A 10 2.18 -9.35 -3.54
N ILE A 11 3.22 -9.53 -4.34
CA ILE A 11 3.55 -8.66 -5.47
C ILE A 11 2.61 -9.03 -6.63
N ILE A 12 1.96 -8.02 -7.23
CA ILE A 12 0.98 -8.21 -8.29
C ILE A 12 1.61 -7.98 -9.66
N ASP A 13 2.19 -6.80 -9.87
CA ASP A 13 2.74 -6.45 -11.18
C ASP A 13 3.85 -5.39 -11.08
N VAL A 14 4.71 -5.36 -12.10
CA VAL A 14 5.73 -4.33 -12.27
C VAL A 14 5.17 -3.24 -13.18
N ILE A 15 5.23 -1.98 -12.74
CA ILE A 15 4.57 -0.87 -13.46
C ILE A 15 5.58 0.08 -14.07
N TYR A 16 6.63 0.40 -13.31
CA TYR A 16 7.57 1.43 -13.69
C TYR A 16 8.96 1.10 -13.21
N ASN A 17 9.92 1.34 -14.10
CA ASN A 17 11.34 1.30 -13.78
C ASN A 17 12.01 2.51 -14.43
N VAL A 18 12.88 3.19 -13.68
CA VAL A 18 13.58 4.39 -14.12
C VAL A 18 14.61 4.05 -15.19
N SER A 19 15.35 2.95 -15.01
CA SER A 19 16.55 2.68 -15.82
C SER A 19 16.24 2.05 -17.18
N ASN A 20 15.29 1.11 -17.24
CA ASN A 20 14.97 0.40 -18.48
C ASN A 20 13.50 0.00 -18.51
N LYS A 21 12.81 0.37 -19.60
CA LYS A 21 11.40 0.04 -19.83
C LYS A 21 11.17 -1.43 -20.19
N GLU A 22 12.15 -2.10 -20.78
CA GLU A 22 12.03 -3.54 -21.09
C GLU A 22 11.81 -4.38 -19.83
N LEU A 23 12.39 -3.96 -18.70
CA LEU A 23 12.21 -4.65 -17.41
C LEU A 23 10.77 -4.59 -16.90
N VAL A 24 10.01 -3.57 -17.30
CA VAL A 24 8.56 -3.49 -17.02
C VAL A 24 7.82 -4.49 -17.90
N ARG A 25 8.19 -4.57 -19.19
CA ARG A 25 7.57 -5.50 -20.14
C ARG A 25 7.81 -6.96 -19.77
N THR A 26 9.01 -7.30 -19.28
CA THR A 26 9.38 -8.66 -18.86
C THR A 26 9.05 -8.97 -17.40
N LYS A 27 8.47 -8.00 -16.66
CA LYS A 27 8.13 -8.13 -15.23
C LYS A 27 9.33 -8.53 -14.35
N THR A 28 10.50 -7.98 -14.64
CA THR A 28 11.74 -8.29 -13.91
C THR A 28 11.87 -7.44 -12.65
N LEU A 29 12.12 -8.08 -11.50
CA LEU A 29 12.25 -7.42 -10.20
C LEU A 29 13.69 -6.96 -9.96
N VAL A 30 13.87 -5.64 -9.83
CA VAL A 30 15.15 -5.00 -9.54
C VAL A 30 14.95 -3.96 -8.44
N LYS A 31 16.03 -3.59 -7.75
CA LYS A 31 16.03 -2.47 -6.80
C LYS A 31 15.43 -1.21 -7.44
N ILE A 32 14.64 -0.45 -6.68
CA ILE A 32 13.96 0.80 -7.05
C ILE A 32 12.81 0.61 -8.06
N CYS A 33 12.50 -0.63 -8.44
CA CYS A 33 11.36 -0.90 -9.29
C CYS A 33 10.06 -0.55 -8.55
N ILE A 34 9.12 0.10 -9.27
CA ILE A 34 7.79 0.44 -8.78
C ILE A 34 6.80 -0.64 -9.21
N LEU A 35 6.02 -1.10 -8.23
CA LEU A 35 5.17 -2.27 -8.34
C LEU A 35 3.76 -1.97 -7.82
N PHE A 36 2.81 -2.81 -8.20
CA PHE A 36 1.57 -2.99 -7.46
C PHE A 36 1.73 -4.12 -6.44
N ILE A 37 1.33 -3.85 -5.20
CA ILE A 37 1.19 -4.85 -4.14
C ILE A 37 -0.27 -4.97 -3.70
N ASP A 38 -0.60 -6.12 -3.12
CA ASP A 38 -1.91 -6.37 -2.52
C ASP A 38 -2.13 -5.51 -1.26
N SER A 39 -3.31 -4.87 -1.15
CA SER A 39 -3.66 -3.99 -0.03
C SER A 39 -4.60 -4.63 1.01
N THR A 40 -4.95 -5.90 0.82
CA THR A 40 -5.89 -6.64 1.69
C THR A 40 -5.54 -6.61 3.18
N TRP A 41 -4.24 -6.51 3.52
CA TRP A 41 -3.78 -6.43 4.92
C TRP A 41 -4.25 -5.17 5.66
N TYR A 42 -4.59 -4.09 4.95
CA TYR A 42 -4.97 -2.82 5.59
C TYR A 42 -6.45 -2.79 5.99
N CYS A 43 -7.31 -3.50 5.26
CA CYS A 43 -8.75 -3.58 5.54
C CYS A 43 -9.05 -4.14 6.94
N THR A 44 -8.23 -5.09 7.39
CA THR A 44 -8.38 -5.73 8.71
C THR A 44 -7.87 -4.86 9.87
N ALA A 45 -6.97 -3.91 9.62
CA ALA A 45 -6.27 -3.16 10.67
C ALA A 45 -6.80 -1.74 10.90
N ALA A 46 -7.24 -1.03 9.85
CA ALA A 46 -7.53 0.41 9.92
C ALA A 46 -9.02 0.76 10.05
N GLY A 47 -9.93 -0.21 9.90
CA GLY A 47 -11.37 0.09 9.85
C GLY A 47 -11.76 0.83 8.56
N PRO A 48 -13.08 0.96 8.29
CA PRO A 48 -13.59 1.24 6.95
C PRO A 48 -13.32 2.69 6.55
N GLN A 49 -12.23 2.91 5.81
CA GLN A 49 -12.07 4.10 4.97
C GLN A 49 -11.73 3.64 3.55
N GLY A 50 -12.72 3.02 2.88
CA GLY A 50 -12.74 2.92 1.42
C GLY A 50 -12.79 1.52 0.80
N ALA A 51 -12.65 0.43 1.56
CA ALA A 51 -12.80 -0.93 1.03
C ALA A 51 -14.11 -1.58 1.52
N GLN A 52 -14.79 -2.33 0.65
CA GLN A 52 -15.94 -3.16 1.04
C GLN A 52 -15.43 -4.23 1.99
N LEU A 53 -15.75 -4.10 3.27
CA LEU A 53 -15.41 -5.09 4.28
C LEU A 53 -16.32 -6.30 4.11
N THR A 54 -15.77 -7.48 4.37
CA THR A 54 -16.58 -8.68 4.53
C THR A 54 -17.39 -8.57 5.84
N PRO A 55 -18.57 -9.19 5.94
CA PRO A 55 -19.40 -9.12 7.14
C PRO A 55 -18.67 -9.60 8.41
N GLU A 56 -17.70 -10.51 8.27
CA GLU A 56 -16.85 -10.99 9.38
C GLU A 56 -15.87 -9.92 9.88
N GLU A 57 -15.32 -9.08 8.99
CA GLU A 57 -14.39 -8.00 9.35
C GLU A 57 -15.11 -6.85 10.05
N GLU A 58 -16.35 -6.53 9.63
CA GLU A 58 -17.18 -5.52 10.30
C GLU A 58 -17.54 -5.94 11.74
N GLU A 59 -17.74 -7.23 11.98
CA GLU A 59 -18.06 -7.75 13.31
C GLU A 59 -16.85 -7.68 14.27
N ILE A 60 -15.64 -7.89 13.74
CA ILE A 60 -14.38 -7.76 14.51
C ILE A 60 -14.13 -6.30 14.88
N LEU A 61 -14.37 -5.36 13.94
CA LEU A 61 -14.16 -3.93 14.14
C LEU A 61 -15.17 -3.31 15.11
N ASN A 62 -16.42 -3.76 15.08
CA ASN A 62 -17.50 -3.25 15.93
C ASN A 62 -17.64 -3.99 17.27
N LYS A 63 -16.65 -4.82 17.62
CA LYS A 63 -16.68 -5.56 18.88
C LYS A 63 -16.77 -4.62 20.07
N LYS A 64 -17.72 -4.89 20.98
CA LYS A 64 -17.83 -4.14 22.24
C LYS A 64 -16.55 -4.33 23.06
N HIS A 65 -15.85 -3.23 23.30
CA HIS A 65 -14.67 -3.21 24.14
C HIS A 65 -14.98 -2.67 25.54
N SER A 66 -14.12 -2.98 26.51
CA SER A 66 -14.17 -2.35 27.84
C SER A 66 -14.00 -0.83 27.73
N LYS A 67 -14.62 -0.07 28.65
CA LYS A 67 -14.61 1.40 28.67
C LYS A 67 -13.21 2.02 28.52
N LYS A 68 -12.18 1.39 29.12
CA LYS A 68 -10.77 1.83 29.01
C LYS A 68 -10.21 1.65 27.59
N ASN A 69 -10.48 0.51 26.96
CA ASN A 69 -10.02 0.22 25.60
C ASN A 69 -10.76 1.06 24.56
N GLN A 70 -12.05 1.31 24.78
CA GLN A 70 -12.85 2.17 23.92
C GLN A 70 -12.31 3.60 23.90
N LYS A 71 -12.04 4.18 25.08
CA LYS A 71 -11.39 5.49 25.19
C LYS A 71 -10.05 5.56 24.44
N LYS A 72 -9.21 4.52 24.58
CA LYS A 72 -7.92 4.42 23.87
C LYS A 72 -8.10 4.35 22.34
N ASN A 73 -9.12 3.64 21.85
CA ASN A 73 -9.40 3.58 20.42
C ASN A 73 -9.96 4.91 19.89
N ASP A 74 -10.82 5.58 20.65
CA ASP A 74 -11.39 6.88 20.27
C ASP A 74 -10.31 7.97 20.23
N GLU A 75 -9.35 7.95 21.16
CA GLU A 75 -8.15 8.81 21.11
C GLU A 75 -7.30 8.55 19.85
N ARG A 76 -7.17 7.28 19.42
CA ARG A 76 -6.42 6.91 18.22
C ARG A 76 -7.10 7.36 16.93
N LYS A 77 -8.43 7.20 16.82
CA LYS A 77 -9.23 7.57 15.64
C LYS A 77 -9.01 9.02 15.22
N ASN A 78 -8.81 9.93 16.17
CA ASN A 78 -8.62 11.36 15.88
C ASN A 78 -7.35 11.66 15.06
N ASN A 79 -6.34 10.78 15.13
CA ASN A 79 -5.06 10.95 14.44
C ASN A 79 -4.96 10.10 13.16
N VAL A 80 -5.97 9.29 12.83
CA VAL A 80 -6.00 8.47 11.61
C VAL A 80 -6.55 9.32 10.46
N LYS A 81 -5.71 10.19 9.91
CA LYS A 81 -6.01 10.85 8.63
C LYS A 81 -5.10 10.27 7.56
N VAL A 82 -5.70 9.48 6.67
CA VAL A 82 -5.02 8.93 5.50
C VAL A 82 -5.08 9.95 4.36
N SER A 83 -4.06 9.99 3.51
CA SER A 83 -4.08 10.86 2.33
C SER A 83 -5.11 10.34 1.31
N SER A 84 -5.85 11.24 0.66
CA SER A 84 -6.88 10.88 -0.33
C SER A 84 -6.34 10.02 -1.50
N LEU A 85 -5.07 10.18 -1.88
CA LEU A 85 -4.44 9.37 -2.93
C LEU A 85 -4.27 7.90 -2.50
N LEU A 86 -3.99 7.65 -1.22
CA LEU A 86 -3.90 6.31 -0.69
C LEU A 86 -5.28 5.68 -0.54
N GLU A 87 -6.30 6.44 -0.11
CA GLU A 87 -7.69 5.96 -0.04
C GLU A 87 -8.18 5.43 -1.39
N GLN A 88 -7.88 6.14 -2.49
CA GLN A 88 -8.21 5.69 -3.84
C GLN A 88 -7.53 4.37 -4.20
N GLN A 89 -6.30 4.14 -3.76
CA GLN A 89 -5.57 2.89 -4.00
C GLN A 89 -6.09 1.74 -3.14
N PHE A 90 -6.50 2.02 -1.90
CA PHE A 90 -7.16 1.04 -1.04
C PHE A 90 -8.48 0.57 -1.63
N GLN A 91 -9.28 1.47 -2.19
CA GLN A 91 -10.52 1.11 -2.88
C GLN A 91 -10.27 0.23 -4.12
N GLN A 92 -9.13 0.40 -4.79
CA GLN A 92 -8.72 -0.46 -5.91
C GLN A 92 -8.16 -1.82 -5.47
N GLY A 93 -7.90 -2.01 -4.16
CA GLY A 93 -7.31 -3.22 -3.61
C GLY A 93 -5.81 -3.39 -3.91
N LYS A 94 -5.13 -2.34 -4.39
CA LYS A 94 -3.73 -2.39 -4.83
C LYS A 94 -2.99 -1.11 -4.50
N LEU A 95 -1.85 -1.22 -3.84
CA LEU A 95 -0.99 -0.08 -3.49
C LEU A 95 0.22 -0.01 -4.41
N LEU A 96 0.72 1.21 -4.63
CA LEU A 96 2.03 1.40 -5.26
C LEU A 96 3.14 1.27 -4.22
N ALA A 97 4.14 0.45 -4.52
CA ALA A 97 5.30 0.24 -3.66
C ALA A 97 6.61 0.26 -4.45
N CYS A 98 7.70 0.56 -3.75
CA CYS A 98 9.06 0.58 -4.28
C CYS A 98 9.89 -0.54 -3.64
N ILE A 99 10.60 -1.33 -4.44
CA ILE A 99 11.57 -2.31 -3.93
C ILE A 99 12.80 -1.55 -3.42
N ALA A 100 13.15 -1.75 -2.15
CA ALA A 100 14.39 -1.22 -1.58
C ALA A 100 15.54 -2.25 -1.60
N SER A 101 15.20 -3.55 -1.56
CA SER A 101 16.14 -4.66 -1.58
C SER A 101 16.78 -4.89 -2.96
N ARG A 102 17.71 -5.85 -3.05
CA ARG A 102 18.32 -6.32 -4.30
C ARG A 102 17.95 -7.80 -4.53
N PRO A 103 16.78 -8.10 -5.13
CA PRO A 103 16.26 -9.47 -5.20
C PRO A 103 17.24 -10.49 -5.80
N GLY A 104 17.98 -10.12 -6.84
CA GLY A 104 18.97 -11.02 -7.46
C GLY A 104 20.23 -11.31 -6.62
N GLN A 105 20.38 -10.70 -5.44
CA GLN A 105 21.51 -10.92 -4.53
C GLN A 105 21.04 -11.54 -3.21
N CYS A 106 19.98 -10.98 -2.61
CA CYS A 106 19.47 -11.45 -1.32
C CYS A 106 18.32 -12.47 -1.43
N GLY A 107 17.77 -12.69 -2.63
CA GLY A 107 16.60 -13.56 -2.83
C GLY A 107 15.29 -13.01 -2.23
N GLN A 108 15.28 -11.75 -1.79
CA GLN A 108 14.15 -11.11 -1.12
C GLN A 108 13.75 -9.81 -1.83
N ALA A 109 12.44 -9.54 -1.90
CA ALA A 109 11.85 -8.39 -2.58
C ALA A 109 11.18 -7.43 -1.58
N ASP A 110 11.95 -6.98 -0.59
CA ASP A 110 11.47 -6.05 0.43
C ASP A 110 11.46 -4.61 -0.07
N GLY A 111 10.50 -3.85 0.45
CA GLY A 111 10.23 -2.50 -0.01
C GLY A 111 9.32 -1.73 0.93
N TYR A 112 8.86 -0.58 0.45
CA TYR A 112 7.94 0.29 1.17
C TYR A 112 6.87 0.84 0.23
N VAL A 113 5.71 1.17 0.80
CA VAL A 113 4.60 1.80 0.10
C VAL A 113 4.96 3.25 -0.21
N LEU A 114 4.61 3.72 -1.42
CA LEU A 114 4.82 5.09 -1.83
C LEU A 114 3.78 6.00 -1.18
N GLU A 115 4.22 7.08 -0.54
CA GLU A 115 3.35 8.03 0.16
C GLU A 115 3.67 9.49 -0.25
N GLY A 116 2.71 10.40 -0.07
CA GLY A 116 2.90 11.84 -0.22
C GLY A 116 3.49 12.29 -1.57
N LYS A 117 4.51 13.17 -1.51
CA LYS A 117 5.14 13.76 -2.71
C LYS A 117 5.78 12.72 -3.63
N GLU A 118 6.30 11.63 -3.06
CA GLU A 118 6.91 10.56 -3.84
C GLU A 118 5.85 9.81 -4.66
N LEU A 119 4.71 9.49 -4.03
CA LEU A 119 3.56 8.90 -4.71
C LEU A 119 3.09 9.78 -5.87
N GLU A 120 2.93 11.09 -5.65
CA GLU A 120 2.55 12.03 -6.70
C GLU A 120 3.54 12.06 -7.87
N PHE A 121 4.84 12.03 -7.56
CA PHE A 121 5.89 12.03 -8.58
C PHE A 121 5.80 10.80 -9.49
N TYR A 122 5.71 9.61 -8.91
CA TYR A 122 5.61 8.38 -9.71
C TYR A 122 4.27 8.26 -10.44
N LEU A 123 3.15 8.70 -9.83
CA LEU A 123 1.86 8.76 -10.53
C LEU A 123 1.93 9.66 -11.78
N LYS A 124 2.59 10.82 -11.69
CA LYS A 124 2.81 11.70 -12.85
C LYS A 124 3.65 11.02 -13.93
N LYS A 125 4.73 10.32 -13.55
CA LYS A 125 5.60 9.58 -14.49
C LYS A 125 4.85 8.45 -15.20
N ILE A 126 4.06 7.66 -14.47
CA ILE A 126 3.27 6.56 -15.01
C ILE A 126 2.20 7.10 -15.98
N LYS A 127 1.50 8.19 -15.62
CA LYS A 127 0.52 8.84 -16.50
C LYS A 127 1.17 9.34 -17.80
N ALA A 128 2.32 10.01 -17.70
CA ALA A 128 3.06 10.50 -18.86
C ALA A 128 3.59 9.36 -19.76
N GLN A 129 3.87 8.18 -19.20
CA GLN A 129 4.28 7.01 -19.98
C GLN A 129 3.09 6.36 -20.71
N LYS A 130 1.89 6.34 -20.11
CA LYS A 130 0.68 5.78 -20.73
C LYS A 130 0.07 6.66 -21.82
N GLY A 131 0.28 7.97 -21.75
CA GLY A 131 -0.20 8.93 -22.73
C GLY A 131 0.70 9.08 -23.98
N LYS A 132 1.76 8.28 -24.08
CA LYS A 132 2.59 8.14 -25.28
C LYS A 132 2.27 6.82 -25.96
#